data_AF-A0A0S7BPW3-F1
#
_entry.id   AF-A0A0S7BPW3-F1
#
_cell.length_a   1.000
_cell.length_b   1.000
_cell.length_c   1.000
_cell.angle_alpha   90.00
_cell.angle_beta   90.00
_cell.angle_gamma   90.00
#
_symmetry.space_group_name_H-M   'P 1'
#
loop_
_entity.id
_entity.type
_entity.pdbx_description
1 polymer ?
#
loop_
_entity_poly.entity_id
_entity_poly.type
_entity_poly.pdbx_seq_one_letter_code
_entity_poly.pdbx_strand_id
1 'polypeptide(L)' 'MKKTVKILSVTLMLALFAGFSTSVFAQGPPPPPPSGGHGQTTNQPAGGGAPIGSAVTLMLGLFAAYGAKKAWDARHKLDE' A
#
# COMPACT_ATOMS: atom_id res chain seq x y z
N MET A 1 27.88 19.86 -8.24
CA MET A 1 27.80 18.38 -8.26
C MET A 1 26.94 17.82 -7.15
N LYS A 2 27.25 18.02 -5.85
CA LYS A 2 26.46 17.46 -4.73
C LYS A 2 24.97 17.84 -4.74
N LYS A 3 24.65 19.10 -5.11
CA LYS A 3 23.25 19.60 -5.20
C LYS A 3 22.48 18.95 -6.34
N THR A 4 23.09 18.86 -7.52
CA THR A 4 22.53 18.23 -8.72
C THR A 4 22.29 16.74 -8.51
N VAL A 5 23.24 16.03 -7.87
CA VAL A 5 23.08 14.61 -7.52
C VAL A 5 21.91 14.42 -6.54
N LYS A 6 21.79 15.28 -5.52
CA LYS A 6 20.69 15.20 -4.55
C LYS A 6 19.33 15.43 -5.20
N ILE A 7 19.23 16.41 -6.10
CA ILE A 7 18.02 16.68 -6.89
C ILE A 7 17.68 15.46 -7.75
N LEU A 8 18.67 14.91 -8.47
CA LEU A 8 18.48 13.73 -9.33
C LEU A 8 17.99 12.52 -8.53
N SER A 9 18.55 12.27 -7.34
CA SER A 9 18.12 11.19 -6.45
C SER A 9 16.68 11.36 -5.96
N VAL A 10 16.29 12.58 -5.57
CA VAL A 10 14.92 12.87 -5.13
C VAL A 10 13.92 12.71 -6.28
N THR A 11 14.26 13.22 -7.47
CA THR A 11 13.43 13.08 -8.67
C THR A 11 13.25 11.62 -9.06
N LEU A 12 14.31 10.81 -9.00
CA LEU A 12 14.25 9.37 -9.27
C LEU A 12 13.33 8.66 -8.26
N MET A 13 13.44 8.99 -6.98
CA MET A 13 12.61 8.40 -5.94
C MET A 13 11.12 8.73 -6.12
N LEU A 14 10.80 9.98 -6.48
CA LEU A 14 9.44 10.42 -6.80
C LEU A 14 8.88 9.74 -8.04
N ALA A 15 9.68 9.59 -9.09
CA ALA A 15 9.28 8.92 -10.33
C ALA A 15 8.95 7.43 -10.09
N LEU A 16 9.77 6.74 -9.29
CA LEU A 16 9.53 5.35 -8.89
C LEU A 16 8.27 5.21 -8.05
N PHE A 17 8.03 6.13 -7.09
CA PHE A 17 6.83 6.14 -6.27
C PHE A 17 5.54 6.39 -7.09
N ALA A 18 5.58 7.35 -8.02
CA ALA A 18 4.48 7.64 -8.92
C ALA A 18 4.19 6.46 -9.88
N GLY A 19 5.24 5.82 -10.41
CA GLY A 19 5.13 4.66 -11.29
C GLY A 19 4.53 3.42 -10.60
N PHE A 20 4.79 3.23 -9.30
CA PHE A 20 4.21 2.13 -8.53
C PHE A 20 2.72 2.34 -8.23
N SER A 21 2.25 3.60 -8.20
CA SER A 21 0.88 3.95 -7.80
C SER A 21 -0.18 3.56 -8.83
N THR A 22 0.18 3.42 -10.11
CA THR A 22 -0.75 3.06 -11.19
C THR A 22 -1.17 1.58 -11.17
N SER A 23 -0.46 0.74 -10.41
CA SER A 23 -0.74 -0.70 -10.28
C SER A 23 -1.57 -1.05 -9.04
N VAL A 24 -2.05 -0.05 -8.28
CA VAL A 24 -2.75 -0.24 -6.99
C VAL A 24 -4.28 -0.33 -7.16
N PHE A 25 -4.78 -0.53 -8.38
CA PHE A 25 -6.22 -0.73 -8.59
C PHE A 25 -6.68 -2.03 -7.92
N ALA A 26 -7.21 -1.87 -6.70
CA ALA A 26 -7.80 -2.90 -5.86
C ALA A 26 -9.12 -3.46 -6.40
N GLN A 27 -9.64 -2.89 -7.48
CA GLN A 27 -10.91 -3.29 -8.06
C GLN A 27 -10.64 -4.15 -9.29
N GLY A 28 -11.20 -5.37 -9.30
CA GLY A 28 -11.33 -6.14 -10.53
C GLY A 28 -12.24 -5.42 -11.53
N PRO A 29 -12.31 -5.89 -12.78
CA PRO A 29 -13.32 -5.40 -13.71
C PRO A 29 -14.70 -5.41 -13.03
N PRO A 30 -15.54 -4.38 -13.26
CA PRO A 30 -16.84 -4.32 -12.62
C PRO A 30 -17.57 -5.64 -12.87
N PRO A 31 -18.19 -6.24 -11.83
CA PRO A 31 -18.99 -7.43 -12.04
C PRO A 31 -20.01 -7.14 -13.15
N PRO A 32 -20.34 -8.12 -14.01
CA PRO A 32 -21.39 -7.94 -15.00
C PRO A 32 -22.64 -7.41 -14.27
N PRO A 33 -23.36 -6.44 -14.86
CA PRO A 33 -24.51 -5.84 -14.21
C PRO A 33 -25.43 -6.97 -13.74
N PRO A 34 -25.90 -6.95 -12.49
CA PRO A 34 -26.86 -7.94 -12.01
C PRO A 34 -28.01 -8.00 -13.00
N SER A 35 -28.52 -9.19 -13.32
CA SER A 35 -29.68 -9.36 -14.20
C SER A 35 -30.97 -8.71 -13.68
N GLY A 36 -30.91 -7.92 -12.60
CA GLY A 36 -32.02 -7.19 -11.98
C GLY A 36 -31.71 -5.80 -11.43
N GLY A 37 -30.58 -5.16 -11.80
CA GLY A 37 -30.29 -3.78 -11.37
C GLY A 37 -29.93 -3.59 -9.88
N HIS A 38 -29.76 -2.34 -9.46
CA HIS A 38 -29.38 -1.94 -8.10
C HIS A 38 -30.67 -1.84 -7.24
N GLY A 39 -30.64 -2.26 -5.98
CA GLY A 39 -31.79 -2.12 -5.06
C GLY A 39 -32.71 -3.33 -4.95
N GLN A 40 -32.22 -4.54 -5.25
CA GLN A 40 -32.97 -5.77 -5.06
C GLN A 40 -33.26 -6.03 -3.58
N THR A 41 -34.45 -6.56 -3.30
CA THR A 41 -34.96 -6.87 -1.96
C THR A 41 -34.42 -8.18 -1.37
N THR A 42 -33.56 -8.88 -2.11
CA THR A 42 -32.93 -10.15 -1.70
C THR A 42 -31.42 -10.02 -1.58
N ASN A 43 -30.79 -10.95 -0.87
CA ASN A 43 -29.33 -11.01 -0.71
C ASN A 43 -28.64 -10.94 -2.08
N GLN A 44 -27.88 -9.87 -2.28
CA GLN A 44 -26.98 -9.77 -3.41
C GLN A 44 -25.78 -10.71 -3.21
N PRO A 45 -25.22 -11.28 -4.29
CA PRO A 45 -23.93 -11.96 -4.21
C PRO A 45 -22.90 -11.01 -3.58
N ALA A 46 -22.08 -11.54 -2.67
CA ALA A 46 -21.03 -10.75 -2.06
C ALA A 46 -20.14 -10.14 -3.16
N GLY A 47 -20.02 -8.81 -3.18
CA GLY A 47 -19.05 -8.12 -4.03
C GLY A 47 -17.64 -8.57 -3.64
N GLY A 48 -16.90 -9.13 -4.60
CA GLY A 48 -15.55 -9.66 -4.40
C GLY A 48 -14.53 -8.93 -5.27
N GLY A 49 -13.37 -8.61 -4.70
CA GLY A 49 -12.25 -8.06 -5.47
C GLY A 49 -11.25 -7.24 -4.68
N ALA A 50 -11.62 -6.68 -3.52
CA ALA A 50 -10.69 -5.88 -2.73
C ALA A 50 -9.50 -6.76 -2.24
N PRO A 51 -8.25 -6.41 -2.55
CA PRO A 51 -7.07 -7.17 -2.16
C PRO A 51 -6.75 -6.91 -0.69
N ILE A 52 -7.45 -7.61 0.20
CA ILE A 52 -7.25 -7.53 1.66
C ILE A 52 -5.90 -8.17 2.06
N GLY A 53 -5.47 -9.23 1.35
CA GLY A 53 -4.22 -9.94 1.67
C GLY A 53 -2.96 -9.08 1.56
N SER A 54 -2.88 -8.21 0.55
CA SER A 54 -1.75 -7.29 0.39
C SER A 54 -1.77 -6.18 1.45
N ALA A 55 -2.95 -5.72 1.87
CA ALA A 55 -3.09 -4.73 2.94
C ALA A 55 -2.60 -5.28 4.29
N VAL A 56 -2.96 -6.52 4.63
CA VAL A 56 -2.47 -7.19 5.85
C VAL A 56 -0.94 -7.35 5.79
N THR A 57 -0.41 -7.78 4.66
CA THR A 57 1.04 -7.96 4.48
C THR A 57 1.81 -6.65 4.64
N LEU A 58 1.33 -5.57 4.03
CA LEU A 58 1.91 -4.23 4.16
C LEU A 58 1.88 -3.74 5.60
N MET A 59 0.74 -3.92 6.28
CA MET A 59 0.57 -3.48 7.65
C MET A 59 1.53 -4.21 8.59
N LEU A 60 1.66 -5.54 8.46
CA LEU A 60 2.64 -6.32 9.22
C LEU A 60 4.08 -5.89 8.93
N GLY A 61 4.42 -5.63 7.65
CA GLY A 61 5.73 -5.14 7.26
C GLY A 61 6.08 -3.78 7.90
N LEU A 62 5.13 -2.84 7.89
CA LEU A 62 5.30 -1.52 8.52
C LEU A 62 5.45 -1.62 10.04
N PHE A 63 4.63 -2.45 10.70
CA PHE A 63 4.77 -2.68 12.15
C PHE A 63 6.11 -3.30 12.51
N ALA A 64 6.57 -4.30 11.75
CA ALA A 64 7.87 -4.94 11.97
C ALA A 64 9.04 -3.96 11.76
N ALA A 65 8.99 -3.17 10.68
CA ALA A 65 10.03 -2.17 10.40
C ALA A 65 10.11 -1.10 11.50
N TYR A 66 8.97 -0.56 11.94
CA TYR A 66 8.92 0.41 13.04
C TYR A 66 9.39 -0.21 14.36
N GLY A 67 8.92 -1.43 14.68
CA GLY A 67 9.31 -2.15 15.89
C GLY A 67 10.82 -2.41 15.95
N ALA A 68 11.41 -2.87 14.84
CA ALA A 68 12.84 -3.08 14.72
C ALA A 68 13.63 -1.78 14.92
N LYS A 69 13.21 -0.68 14.27
CA LYS A 69 13.87 0.63 14.44
C LYS A 69 13.81 1.12 15.89
N LYS A 70 12.64 1.02 16.53
CA LYS A 70 12.48 1.46 17.92
C LYS A 70 13.33 0.63 18.89
N ALA A 71 13.42 -0.68 18.69
CA ALA A 71 14.27 -1.55 19.49
C ALA A 71 15.76 -1.23 19.31
N TRP A 72 16.20 -0.93 18.08
CA TRP A 72 17.56 -0.52 17.79
C TRP A 72 17.95 0.79 18.50
N ASP A 73 17.10 1.82 18.37
CA ASP A 73 17.33 3.13 18.97
C ASP A 73 17.31 3.04 20.51
N ALA A 74 16.48 2.16 21.08
CA ALA A 74 16.45 1.90 22.52
C ALA A 74 17.73 1.22 23.03
N ARG A 75 18.29 0.28 22.28
CA ARG A 75 19.58 -0.35 22.63
C ARG A 75 20.73 0.65 22.58
N HIS A 76 20.81 1.46 21.53
CA HIS A 76 21.88 2.45 21.38
C HIS A 76 21.91 3.47 22.52
N LYS A 77 20.75 3.86 23.07
CA LYS A 77 20.66 4.76 24.23
C LYS A 77 21.12 4.14 25.56
N LEU A 78 21.21 2.82 25.65
CA LEU A 78 21.68 2.13 26.85
C LEU A 78 23.19 1.90 26.82
N ASP A 79 23.78 1.91 25.62
CA ASP A 79 25.21 1.71 25.39
C ASP A 79 25.99 3.05 25.36
N GLU A 80 25.29 4.20 25.36
CA GLU A 80 25.81 5.56 25.61
C GLU A 80 25.75 5.92 27.10
#